data_AF-A0A662V350-F1
#
_entry.id   AF-A0A662V350-F1
#
_cell.length_a   1.000
_cell.length_b   1.000
_cell.length_c   1.000
_cell.angle_alpha   90.00
_cell.angle_beta   90.00
_cell.angle_gamma   90.00
#
_symmetry.space_group_name_H-M   'P 1'
#
loop_
_entity.id
_entity.type
_entity.pdbx_description
1 polymer ?
#
loop_
_entity_poly.entity_id
_entity_poly.type
_entity_poly.pdbx_seq_one_letter_code
_entity_poly.pdbx_strand_id
1 'polypeptide(L)' 'MRWSFRNLFALVVWGSIVLTWILHGAGAIRLPEQVIGAEIVIAQTTVFFYFRKRGPEEKEEQR' A
#
# COMPACT_ATOMS: atom_id res chain seq x y z
N MET A 1 16.21 -6.67 7.79
CA MET A 1 14.77 -6.41 8.03
C MET A 1 14.10 -7.72 8.41
N ARG A 2 13.62 -7.90 9.64
CA ARG A 2 12.63 -8.97 9.91
C ARG A 2 11.45 -8.65 8.99
N TRP A 3 11.14 -9.54 8.04
CA TRP A 3 9.90 -9.47 7.28
C TRP A 3 8.76 -9.68 8.27
N SER A 4 8.35 -8.61 8.93
CA SER A 4 7.18 -8.65 9.78
C SER A 4 5.99 -8.84 8.86
N PHE A 5 5.02 -9.65 9.30
CA PHE A 5 3.75 -9.85 8.60
C PHE A 5 3.16 -8.53 8.09
N ARG A 6 3.33 -7.45 8.87
CA ARG A 6 2.93 -6.07 8.53
C ARG A 6 3.56 -5.54 7.23
N ASN A 7 4.86 -5.77 7.00
CA ASN A 7 5.53 -5.32 5.79
C ASN A 7 5.13 -6.14 4.57
N LEU A 8 4.97 -7.45 4.74
CA LEU A 8 4.48 -8.34 3.68
C LEU A 8 3.04 -7.97 3.30
N PHE A 9 2.19 -7.74 4.28
CA PHE A 9 0.80 -7.30 4.09
C PHE A 9 0.74 -5.97 3.34
N ALA A 10 1.52 -4.97 3.75
CA ALA A 10 1.59 -3.69 3.06
C ALA A 10 2.01 -3.84 1.60
N LEU A 11 3.03 -4.67 1.33
CA LEU A 11 3.53 -4.90 -0.03
C LEU A 11 2.50 -5.62 -0.90
N VAL A 12 1.78 -6.61 -0.36
CA VAL A 12 0.71 -7.31 -1.09
C VAL A 12 -0.44 -6.37 -1.41
N VAL A 13 -0.92 -5.59 -0.43
CA VAL A 13 -2.00 -4.61 -0.64
C VAL A 13 -1.59 -3.60 -1.70
N TRP A 14 -0.41 -3.00 -1.57
CA TRP A 14 0.05 -2.00 -2.52
C TRP A 14 0.28 -2.59 -3.91
N GLY A 15 0.84 -3.80 -4.00
CA GLY A 15 1.01 -4.53 -5.25
C GLY A 15 -0.32 -4.83 -5.96
N SER A 16 -1.36 -5.23 -5.21
CA SER A 16 -2.69 -5.45 -5.77
C SER A 16 -3.29 -4.17 -6.36
N ILE A 17 -3.14 -3.02 -5.69
CA ILE A 17 -3.65 -1.74 -6.19
C ILE A 17 -2.95 -1.35 -7.50
N VAL A 18 -1.63 -1.46 -7.55
CA VAL A 18 -0.86 -1.17 -8.78
C VAL A 18 -1.29 -2.08 -9.93
N LEU A 19 -1.44 -3.38 -9.66
CA LEU A 19 -1.87 -4.35 -10.67
C LEU A 19 -3.28 -4.01 -11.19
N THR A 20 -4.21 -3.71 -10.30
CA THR A 20 -5.59 -3.33 -10.65
C THR A 20 -5.61 -2.07 -11.53
N TRP A 21 -4.79 -1.07 -11.21
CA TRP A 21 -4.65 0.15 -12.02
C TRP A 21 -4.05 -0.12 -13.40
N ILE A 22 -3.02 -0.96 -13.49
CA ILE A 22 -2.43 -1.35 -14.77
C ILE A 22 -3.47 -2.06 -15.64
N LEU A 23 -4.20 -3.02 -15.07
CA LEU A 23 -5.25 -3.76 -15.78
C LEU A 23 -6.39 -2.85 -16.22
N HIS A 24 -6.75 -1.87 -15.38
CA HIS A 24 -7.77 -0.89 -15.69
C HIS A 24 -7.33 0.07 -16.82
N GLY A 25 -6.12 0.60 -16.73
CA GLY A 25 -5.53 1.47 -17.75
C GLY A 25 -5.27 0.76 -19.09
N ALA A 26 -4.97 -0.53 -19.06
CA ALA A 26 -4.84 -1.38 -20.24
C ALA A 26 -6.21 -1.79 -20.84
N GLY A 27 -7.32 -1.44 -20.19
CA GLY A 27 -8.67 -1.79 -20.64
C GLY A 27 -9.04 -3.26 -20.46
N ALA A 28 -8.22 -4.05 -19.76
CA ALA A 28 -8.50 -5.46 -19.47
C ALA A 28 -9.65 -5.61 -18.46
N ILE A 29 -9.80 -4.64 -17.55
CA ILE A 29 -10.91 -4.54 -16.60
C ILE A 29 -11.47 -3.12 -16.58
N ARG A 30 -12.77 -2.98 -16.31
CA ARG A 30 -13.41 -1.67 -16.09
C ARG A 30 -13.83 -1.57 -14.64
N LEU A 31 -13.15 -0.70 -13.90
CA LEU A 31 -13.47 -0.42 -12.51
C LEU A 31 -14.61 0.61 -12.44
N PRO A 32 -15.64 0.37 -11.62
CA PRO A 32 -16.60 1.40 -11.26
C PRO A 32 -15.90 2.55 -10.55
N GLU A 33 -16.43 3.76 -10.69
CA GLU A 33 -15.88 4.98 -10.08
C GLU A 33 -15.76 4.86 -8.55
N GLN A 34 -16.70 4.18 -7.91
CA GLN A 34 -16.67 3.92 -6.46
C GLN A 34 -15.48 3.05 -6.06
N VAL A 35 -15.10 2.09 -6.90
CA VAL A 35 -13.94 1.20 -6.65
C VAL A 35 -12.65 1.98 -6.81
N ILE A 36 -12.56 2.85 -7.82
CA ILE A 36 -11.41 3.76 -8.01
C ILE A 36 -11.23 4.65 -6.77
N GLY A 37 -12.32 5.27 -6.29
CA GLY A 37 -12.30 6.09 -5.08
C GLY A 37 -11.85 5.31 -3.84
N ALA A 38 -12.37 4.10 -3.65
CA ALA A 38 -11.98 3.23 -2.54
C ALA A 38 -10.50 2.85 -2.58
N GLU A 39 -9.98 2.50 -3.76
CA GLU A 39 -8.56 2.16 -3.93
C GLU A 39 -7.63 3.33 -3.62
N ILE A 40 -7.99 4.56 -4.02
CA ILE A 40 -7.22 5.76 -3.71
C ILE A 40 -7.13 5.95 -2.19
N VAL A 41 -8.26 5.82 -1.48
CA VAL A 41 -8.29 5.94 -0.01
C VAL A 41 -7.42 4.87 0.64
N ILE A 42 -7.55 3.61 0.21
CA ILE A 42 -6.75 2.49 0.74
C ILE A 42 -5.25 2.71 0.46
N ALA A 43 -4.88 3.17 -0.73
CA ALA A 43 -3.50 3.48 -1.10
C ALA A 43 -2.93 4.58 -0.20
N GLN A 44 -3.66 5.68 -0.01
CA GLN A 44 -3.27 6.77 0.88
C GLN A 44 -3.09 6.30 2.33
N THR A 45 -4.06 5.56 2.87
CA THR A 45 -3.96 4.99 4.22
C THR A 45 -2.75 4.06 4.34
N THR A 46 -2.49 3.20 3.35
CA THR A 46 -1.33 2.31 3.36
C THR A 46 -0.03 3.12 3.38
N VAL A 47 0.09 4.15 2.55
CA VAL A 47 1.29 5.01 2.53
C VAL A 47 1.45 5.76 3.87
N PHE A 48 0.39 6.36 4.40
CA PHE A 48 0.46 7.15 5.62
C PHE A 48 0.70 6.35 6.90
N PHE A 49 0.24 5.10 6.96
CA PHE A 49 0.35 4.30 8.19
C PHE A 49 1.43 3.21 8.11
N TYR A 50 1.74 2.68 6.92
CA TYR A 50 2.73 1.60 6.77
C TYR A 50 4.07 2.09 6.23
N PHE A 51 4.08 3.00 5.25
CA PHE A 51 5.33 3.51 4.66
C PHE A 51 5.82 4.83 5.27
N ARG A 52 4.99 5.50 6.07
CA ARG A 52 5.42 6.67 6.83
C ARG A 52 6.56 6.27 7.77
N LYS A 53 7.70 6.98 7.64
CA LYS A 53 8.89 6.79 8.47
C LYS A 53 8.48 6.74 9.94
N ARG A 54 8.78 5.62 10.60
CA ARG A 54 8.88 5.55 12.06
C ARG A 54 9.85 6.65 12.51
N GLY A 55 9.42 7.45 13.49
CA GLY A 55 10.21 8.53 14.06
C GLY A 55 11.53 8.03 14.65
N PRO A 56 12.45 8.94 15.03
CA PRO A 56 13.80 8.59 15.51
C PRO A 56 13.82 7.59 16.69
N GLU A 57 12.73 7.45 17.43
CA GLU A 57 12.59 6.55 18.59
C GLU A 57 12.81 5.06 18.26
N GLU A 58 12.60 4.60 17.02
CA GLU A 58 12.89 3.20 16.66
C GLU A 58 14.34 2.94 16.21
N LYS A 59 15.17 3.98 16.13
CA LYS A 59 16.60 3.82 15.84
C LYS A 59 17.44 3.60 17.10
N GLU A 60 16.89 3.88 18.29
CA GLU A 60 17.62 3.78 19.55
C GLU A 60 17.54 2.38 20.18
N GLU A 61 16.50 1.59 19.88
CA GLU A 61 16.36 0.22 20.43
C GLU A 61 17.33 -0.81 19.83
N GLN A 62 18.21 -0.38 18.91
CA GLN A 62 19.26 -1.21 18.29
C GLN A 62 20.69 -0.71 18.56
N ARG A 63 20.90 0.17 19.54
CA ARG A 63 22.24 0.56 20.00
C ARG A 63 22.51 0.12 21.42
#